data_AF-A0A0P0WX21-F1
#
_entry.id   AF-A0A0P0WX21-F1
#
_cell.length_a   1.000
_cell.length_b   1.000
_cell.length_c   1.000
_cell.angle_alpha   90.00
_cell.angle_beta   90.00
_cell.angle_gamma   90.00
#
_symmetry.space_group_name_H-M   'P 1'
#
loop_
_entity.id
_entity.type
_entity.pdbx_description
1 polymer ?
#
loop_
_entity_poly.entity_id
_entity_poly.type
_entity_poly.pdbx_seq_one_letter_code
_entity_poly.pdbx_strand_id
1 'polypeptide(L)'
;EIKEAYRKLQKRHHPDIAGYKGHDYTLLLNEAYKVLMRNSPRNAGASGRGFGRGFTGNGYSCWNGPVRSHALFVDENKCIGCRECVHHAGETFAMDDVLGSAHVEVQFGDQEQKIQVAVESCPVNCIHWVMSEELAVLEFLARPQQKEAHGVFGGGWERPRDVFAAANNFTKRLQREEQQDMARQQRYNNGKKK
;
A
#
# COMPACT_ATOMS: atom_id res chain seq x y z
N GLU A 1 -4.43 22.14 -11.49
CA GLU A 1 -3.66 22.23 -10.22
C GLU A 1 -2.17 21.87 -10.38
N ILE A 2 -1.78 20.62 -10.67
CA ILE A 2 -0.35 20.21 -10.77
C ILE A 2 0.46 21.03 -11.79
N LYS A 3 -0.09 21.26 -13.00
CA LYS A 3 0.56 22.05 -14.06
C LYS A 3 0.83 23.50 -13.66
N GLU A 4 -0.06 24.07 -12.84
CA GLU A 4 0.03 25.46 -12.41
C GLU A 4 1.07 25.62 -11.29
N ALA A 5 1.08 24.70 -10.32
CA ALA A 5 2.09 24.64 -9.28
C ALA A 5 3.51 24.46 -9.85
N TYR A 6 3.65 23.57 -10.84
CA TYR A 6 4.91 23.37 -11.57
C TYR A 6 5.40 24.66 -12.26
N ARG A 7 4.52 25.36 -12.99
CA ARG A 7 4.85 26.63 -13.64
C ARG A 7 5.26 27.72 -12.63
N LYS A 8 4.62 27.74 -11.46
CA LYS A 8 4.95 28.70 -10.39
C LYS A 8 6.33 28.44 -9.78
N LEU A 9 6.71 27.18 -9.60
CA LEU A 9 8.03 26.78 -9.08
C LEU A 9 9.13 26.99 -10.12
N GLN A 10 8.91 26.65 -11.39
CA GLN A 10 9.88 26.91 -12.45
C GLN A 10 10.19 28.40 -12.60
N LYS A 11 9.19 29.29 -12.47
CA LYS A 11 9.42 30.74 -12.49
C LYS A 11 10.30 31.26 -11.34
N ARG A 12 10.36 30.56 -10.20
CA ARG A 12 11.17 30.94 -9.05
C ARG A 12 12.59 30.39 -9.11
N HIS A 13 12.75 29.20 -9.70
CA HIS A 13 13.99 28.46 -9.70
C HIS A 13 14.60 28.30 -11.11
N HIS A 14 14.18 29.12 -12.08
CA HIS A 14 14.73 29.07 -13.43
C HIS A 14 16.24 29.37 -13.41
N PRO A 15 17.06 28.69 -14.23
CA PRO A 15 18.50 28.98 -14.33
C PRO A 15 18.79 30.45 -14.67
N ASP A 16 17.92 31.12 -15.43
CA ASP A 16 18.06 32.55 -15.75
C ASP A 16 17.92 33.49 -14.54
N ILE A 17 17.36 33.00 -13.43
CA ILE A 17 17.13 33.78 -12.20
C ILE A 17 18.06 33.32 -11.07
N ALA A 18 18.22 31.99 -10.91
CA ALA A 18 18.97 31.39 -9.81
C ALA A 18 20.38 30.89 -10.22
N GLY A 19 20.80 31.11 -11.46
CA GLY A 19 22.08 30.69 -11.99
C GLY A 19 22.24 29.16 -12.01
N TYR A 20 23.46 28.67 -11.80
CA TYR A 20 23.80 27.24 -11.85
C TYR A 20 22.93 26.38 -10.91
N LYS A 21 22.64 26.86 -9.69
CA LYS A 21 21.76 26.15 -8.74
C LYS A 21 20.32 26.01 -9.26
N GLY A 22 19.86 26.96 -10.07
CA GLY A 22 18.55 26.90 -10.70
C GLY A 22 18.43 25.74 -11.69
N HIS A 23 19.51 25.40 -12.39
CA HIS A 23 19.55 24.27 -13.33
C HIS A 23 19.24 22.92 -12.65
N ASP A 24 19.85 22.68 -11.48
CA ASP A 24 19.62 21.46 -10.70
C ASP A 24 18.17 21.39 -10.20
N TYR A 25 17.62 22.53 -9.74
CA TYR A 25 16.23 22.61 -9.31
C TYR A 25 15.24 22.39 -10.47
N THR A 26 15.50 22.91 -11.67
CA THR A 26 14.64 22.65 -12.82
C THR A 26 14.71 21.21 -13.29
N LEU A 27 15.88 20.57 -13.26
CA LEU A 27 15.99 19.12 -13.52
C LEU A 27 15.14 18.30 -12.56
N LEU A 28 15.29 18.55 -11.25
CA LEU A 28 14.51 17.86 -10.22
C LEU A 28 13.00 18.12 -10.35
N LEU A 29 12.59 19.35 -10.64
CA LEU A 29 11.19 19.70 -10.87
C LEU A 29 10.62 19.01 -12.11
N ASN A 30 11.41 18.87 -13.18
CA ASN A 30 10.99 18.19 -14.40
C ASN A 30 10.81 16.69 -14.17
N GLU A 31 11.70 16.06 -13.39
CA GLU A 31 11.55 14.67 -12.95
C GLU A 31 10.29 14.48 -12.10
N ALA A 32 10.12 15.32 -11.07
CA ALA A 32 8.94 15.28 -10.22
C ALA A 32 7.64 15.47 -11.02
N TYR A 33 7.64 16.39 -12.00
CA TYR A 33 6.50 16.64 -12.88
C TYR A 33 6.19 15.45 -13.79
N LYS A 34 7.20 14.78 -14.37
CA LYS A 34 7.00 13.55 -15.17
C LYS A 34 6.35 12.45 -14.35
N VAL A 35 6.79 12.25 -13.11
CA VAL A 35 6.18 11.27 -12.20
C VAL A 35 4.76 11.71 -11.79
N LEU A 36 4.49 13.02 -11.65
CA LEU A 36 3.17 13.55 -11.22
C LEU A 36 2.14 13.46 -12.34
N MET A 37 2.60 13.57 -13.59
CA MET A 37 1.77 13.56 -14.79
C MET A 37 1.51 12.16 -15.34
N ARG A 38 2.28 11.14 -14.96
CA ARG A 38 1.90 9.75 -15.21
C ARG A 38 0.67 9.47 -14.35
N ASN A 39 -0.46 9.13 -14.98
CA ASN A 39 -1.69 8.62 -14.34
C ASN A 39 -1.48 7.23 -13.70
N SER A 40 -0.27 6.94 -13.20
CA SER A 40 -0.08 5.82 -12.31
C SER A 40 -0.58 6.29 -10.95
N PRO A 41 -1.55 5.60 -10.32
CA PRO A 41 -1.96 5.91 -8.97
C PRO A 41 -0.72 5.89 -8.09
N ARG A 42 -0.31 7.06 -7.62
CA ARG A 42 0.80 7.24 -6.70
C ARG A 42 0.36 6.77 -5.33
N ASN A 43 0.43 5.47 -5.07
CA ASN A 43 0.44 4.96 -3.70
C ASN A 43 1.86 4.91 -3.10
N ALA A 44 2.89 5.33 -3.85
CA ALA A 44 4.25 5.50 -3.35
C ALA A 44 4.52 6.98 -3.04
N GLY A 45 3.96 7.50 -1.95
CA GLY A 45 4.12 8.90 -1.60
C GLY A 45 3.52 9.32 -0.27
N ALA A 46 3.36 8.41 0.68
CA ALA A 46 3.15 8.79 2.06
C ALA A 46 4.46 8.58 2.80
N SER A 47 5.14 9.68 3.13
CA SER A 47 5.94 9.76 4.35
C SER A 47 4.98 9.55 5.53
N GLY A 48 4.51 8.31 5.68
CA GLY A 48 3.68 7.91 6.78
C GLY A 48 4.51 8.06 8.05
N ARG A 49 3.89 8.60 9.10
CA ARG A 49 4.36 8.43 10.47
C ARG A 49 4.25 6.93 10.79
N GLY A 50 5.17 6.15 10.24
CA GLY A 50 5.07 4.71 10.19
C GLY A 50 5.33 4.12 11.55
N PHE A 51 4.32 3.46 12.10
CA PHE A 51 4.53 2.37 13.04
C PHE A 51 5.64 1.46 12.52
N GLY A 52 6.55 1.07 13.41
CA GLY A 52 7.78 0.35 13.06
C GLY A 52 7.53 -0.76 12.02
N ARG A 53 8.40 -0.77 10.98
CA ARG A 53 8.41 -1.64 9.78
C ARG A 53 7.79 -1.08 8.49
N GLY A 54 7.83 0.23 8.24
CA GLY A 54 7.60 0.75 6.88
C GLY A 54 6.16 0.60 6.34
N PHE A 55 5.19 0.30 7.22
CA PHE A 55 3.78 0.40 6.88
C PHE A 55 3.40 1.87 6.71
N THR A 56 3.11 2.29 5.49
CA THR A 56 2.79 3.69 5.15
C THR A 56 1.32 4.02 5.33
N GLY A 57 0.49 3.04 5.68
CA GLY A 57 -0.97 3.17 5.77
C GLY A 57 -1.70 3.03 4.43
N ASN A 58 -0.98 2.98 3.31
CA ASN A 58 -1.56 2.80 1.99
C ASN A 58 -1.36 1.35 1.52
N GLY A 59 -2.41 0.78 0.91
CA GLY A 59 -2.33 -0.49 0.20
C GLY A 59 -1.45 -0.39 -1.06
N TYR A 60 -0.90 -1.52 -1.46
CA TYR A 60 -0.17 -1.70 -2.70
C TYR A 60 -1.10 -1.75 -3.91
N SER A 61 -2.32 -2.27 -3.77
CA SER A 61 -3.29 -2.28 -4.86
C SER A 61 -3.81 -0.88 -5.15
N CYS A 62 -4.06 -0.63 -6.44
CA CYS A 62 -4.70 0.61 -6.88
C CYS A 62 -6.18 0.40 -7.14
N TRP A 63 -6.98 1.46 -7.06
CA TRP A 63 -8.43 1.38 -7.26
C TRP A 63 -8.83 1.92 -8.63
N ASN A 64 -9.61 1.16 -9.38
CA ASN A 64 -10.26 1.64 -10.59
C ASN A 64 -11.65 2.15 -10.25
N GLY A 65 -11.81 3.48 -10.18
CA GLY A 65 -13.08 4.14 -9.88
C GLY A 65 -13.27 4.52 -8.40
N PRO A 66 -14.51 4.76 -7.95
CA PRO A 66 -14.78 5.15 -6.56
C PRO A 66 -14.50 3.98 -5.61
N VAL A 67 -13.90 4.30 -4.46
CA VAL A 67 -13.64 3.33 -3.39
C VAL A 67 -14.97 2.71 -2.93
N ARG A 68 -14.99 1.38 -2.84
CA ARG A 68 -16.16 0.61 -2.37
C ARG A 68 -15.95 0.15 -0.93
N SER A 69 -17.02 -0.34 -0.31
CA SER A 69 -16.96 -0.90 1.05
C SER A 69 -16.14 -2.18 1.13
N HIS A 70 -16.18 -2.98 0.07
CA HIS A 70 -15.49 -4.25 -0.06
C HIS A 70 -14.36 -4.15 -1.10
N ALA A 71 -13.29 -4.90 -0.86
CA ALA A 71 -12.12 -5.03 -1.71
C ALA A 71 -11.77 -6.51 -1.89
N LEU A 72 -10.98 -6.81 -2.91
CA LEU A 72 -10.45 -8.14 -3.15
C LEU A 72 -9.09 -8.27 -2.51
N PHE A 73 -8.87 -9.38 -1.81
CA PHE A 73 -7.59 -9.75 -1.25
C PHE A 73 -7.26 -11.19 -1.66
N VAL A 74 -6.02 -11.43 -2.06
CA VAL A 74 -5.52 -12.77 -2.37
C VAL A 74 -4.53 -13.21 -1.30
N ASP A 75 -4.80 -14.36 -0.69
CA ASP A 75 -3.92 -14.99 0.27
C ASP A 75 -2.74 -15.65 -0.47
N GLU A 76 -1.62 -14.92 -0.57
CA GLU A 76 -0.38 -15.39 -1.21
C GLU A 76 0.14 -16.71 -0.59
N ASN A 77 -0.16 -17.00 0.68
CA ASN A 77 0.31 -18.22 1.33
C ASN A 77 -0.43 -19.48 0.88
N LYS A 78 -1.71 -19.33 0.53
CA LYS A 78 -2.56 -20.44 0.05
C LYS A 78 -2.52 -20.56 -1.46
N CYS A 79 -2.15 -19.50 -2.17
CA CYS A 79 -2.10 -19.49 -3.61
C CYS A 79 -1.03 -20.48 -4.13
N ILE A 80 -1.47 -21.45 -4.93
CA ILE A 80 -0.58 -22.41 -5.59
C ILE A 80 -0.13 -21.96 -7.00
N GLY A 81 -0.51 -20.76 -7.42
CA GLY A 81 -0.14 -20.23 -8.73
C GLY A 81 -0.85 -20.87 -9.93
N CYS A 82 -2.12 -21.27 -9.78
CA CYS A 82 -2.92 -21.89 -10.86
C CYS A 82 -3.23 -20.96 -12.05
N ARG A 83 -3.02 -19.64 -11.93
CA ARG A 83 -3.22 -18.60 -12.96
C ARG A 83 -4.64 -18.41 -13.49
N GLU A 84 -5.63 -19.19 -13.04
CA GLU A 84 -7.03 -19.08 -13.50
C GLU A 84 -7.65 -17.69 -13.28
N CYS A 85 -7.31 -17.05 -12.15
CA CYS A 85 -7.77 -15.70 -11.84
C CYS A 85 -7.30 -14.65 -12.87
N VAL A 86 -6.07 -14.78 -13.37
CA VAL A 86 -5.51 -13.89 -14.40
C VAL A 86 -6.11 -14.19 -15.77
N HIS A 87 -6.46 -15.45 -16.05
CA HIS A 87 -7.13 -15.81 -17.31
C HIS A 87 -8.53 -15.20 -17.42
N HIS A 88 -9.29 -15.15 -16.33
CA HIS A 88 -10.64 -14.57 -16.34
C HIS A 88 -10.65 -13.05 -16.14
N ALA A 89 -9.79 -12.52 -15.25
CA ALA A 89 -9.78 -11.12 -14.83
C ALA A 89 -8.34 -10.56 -14.77
N GLY A 90 -7.68 -10.54 -15.92
CA GLY A 90 -6.27 -10.13 -16.07
C GLY A 90 -6.00 -8.63 -15.90
N GLU A 91 -7.02 -7.77 -15.89
CA GLU A 91 -6.83 -6.36 -15.52
C GLU A 91 -6.85 -6.16 -14.00
N THR A 92 -7.43 -7.12 -13.27
CA THR A 92 -7.58 -7.07 -11.80
C THR A 92 -6.46 -7.82 -11.08
N PHE A 93 -6.16 -9.04 -11.55
CA PHE A 93 -5.19 -9.94 -10.94
C PHE A 93 -3.91 -10.02 -11.75
N ALA A 94 -2.77 -10.02 -11.05
CA ALA A 94 -1.45 -10.23 -11.63
C ALA A 94 -0.74 -11.39 -10.93
N MET A 95 0.12 -12.10 -11.66
CA MET A 95 0.98 -13.13 -11.09
C MET A 95 2.31 -12.51 -10.67
N ASP A 96 2.78 -12.85 -9.47
CA ASP A 96 4.15 -12.60 -9.06
C ASP A 96 5.02 -13.78 -9.51
N ASP A 97 5.85 -13.58 -10.53
CA ASP A 97 6.71 -14.65 -11.07
C ASP A 97 7.82 -15.09 -10.11
N VAL A 98 8.18 -14.26 -9.12
CA VAL A 98 9.21 -14.61 -8.12
C VAL A 98 8.63 -15.49 -7.03
N LEU A 99 7.42 -15.15 -6.57
CA LEU A 99 6.76 -15.87 -5.49
C LEU A 99 5.89 -17.02 -5.99
N GLY A 100 5.52 -17.02 -7.27
CA GLY A 100 4.58 -17.97 -7.86
C GLY A 100 3.14 -17.79 -7.38
N SER A 101 2.82 -16.68 -6.71
CA SER A 101 1.50 -16.39 -6.14
C SER A 101 0.79 -15.30 -6.93
N ALA A 102 -0.53 -15.38 -7.01
CA ALA A 102 -1.36 -14.31 -7.54
C ALA A 102 -1.52 -13.19 -6.50
N HIS A 103 -1.65 -11.96 -6.95
CA HIS A 103 -2.00 -10.79 -6.13
C HIS A 103 -2.92 -9.85 -6.90
N VAL A 104 -3.58 -8.93 -6.19
CA VAL A 104 -4.43 -7.91 -6.81
C VAL A 104 -3.60 -6.69 -7.13
N GLU A 105 -3.52 -6.31 -8.40
CA GLU A 105 -2.82 -5.09 -8.83
C GLU A 105 -3.79 -3.91 -8.91
N VAL A 106 -4.96 -4.14 -9.51
CA VAL A 106 -6.03 -3.15 -9.67
C VAL A 106 -7.33 -3.68 -9.09
N GLN A 107 -7.84 -3.04 -8.04
CA GLN A 107 -9.17 -3.29 -7.51
C GLN A 107 -10.22 -2.87 -8.54
N PHE A 108 -11.07 -3.82 -8.95
CA PHE A 108 -12.14 -3.64 -9.93
C PHE A 108 -11.66 -3.15 -11.31
N GLY A 109 -10.54 -3.68 -11.80
CA GLY A 109 -10.09 -3.45 -13.19
C GLY A 109 -11.06 -4.03 -14.22
N ASP A 110 -11.58 -5.22 -13.96
CA ASP A 110 -12.53 -5.93 -14.81
C ASP A 110 -14.00 -5.75 -14.38
N GLN A 111 -14.91 -6.24 -15.23
CA GLN A 111 -16.32 -6.37 -14.87
C GLN A 111 -16.50 -7.32 -13.68
N GLU A 112 -17.40 -6.95 -12.76
CA GLU A 112 -17.69 -7.70 -11.54
C GLU A 112 -18.05 -9.18 -11.80
N GLN A 113 -18.71 -9.47 -12.92
CA GLN A 113 -19.02 -10.82 -13.36
C GLN A 113 -17.76 -11.67 -13.58
N LYS A 114 -16.73 -11.11 -14.23
CA LYS A 114 -15.46 -11.81 -14.47
C LYS A 114 -14.69 -12.02 -13.17
N ILE A 115 -14.72 -11.03 -12.29
CA ILE A 115 -14.12 -11.09 -10.96
C ILE A 115 -14.76 -12.22 -10.16
N GLN A 116 -16.10 -12.32 -10.18
CA GLN A 116 -16.81 -13.38 -9.48
C GLN A 116 -16.46 -14.76 -10.04
N VAL A 117 -16.41 -14.92 -11.37
CA VAL A 117 -15.94 -16.17 -12.00
C VAL A 117 -14.51 -16.51 -11.58
N ALA A 118 -13.61 -15.51 -11.52
CA ALA A 118 -12.24 -15.73 -11.06
C ALA A 118 -12.16 -16.20 -9.59
N VAL A 119 -13.03 -15.68 -8.72
CA VAL A 119 -13.14 -16.10 -7.32
C VAL A 119 -13.64 -17.55 -7.22
N GLU A 120 -14.71 -17.88 -7.95
CA GLU A 120 -15.33 -19.21 -7.92
C GLU A 120 -14.48 -20.30 -8.59
N SER A 121 -13.66 -19.92 -9.57
CA SER A 121 -12.80 -20.85 -10.32
C SER A 121 -11.51 -21.21 -9.57
N CYS A 122 -11.25 -20.59 -8.42
CA CYS A 122 -10.03 -20.83 -7.64
C CYS A 122 -10.09 -22.20 -6.93
N PRO A 123 -9.21 -23.17 -7.25
CA PRO A 123 -9.28 -24.53 -6.69
C PRO A 123 -9.00 -24.59 -5.17
N VAL A 124 -8.28 -23.60 -4.64
CA VAL A 124 -7.87 -23.50 -3.24
C VAL A 124 -8.62 -22.40 -2.48
N ASN A 125 -9.55 -21.69 -3.15
CA ASN A 125 -10.30 -20.57 -2.59
C ASN A 125 -9.41 -19.53 -1.88
N CYS A 126 -8.29 -19.15 -2.50
CA CYS A 126 -7.34 -18.19 -1.91
C CYS A 126 -7.76 -16.72 -2.08
N ILE A 127 -8.89 -16.45 -2.74
CA ILE A 127 -9.38 -15.09 -3.01
C ILE A 127 -10.52 -14.79 -2.03
N HIS A 128 -10.40 -13.68 -1.31
CA HIS A 128 -11.30 -13.29 -0.24
C HIS A 128 -11.83 -11.86 -0.44
N TRP A 129 -13.11 -11.65 -0.15
CA TRP A 129 -13.70 -10.33 -0.04
C TRP A 129 -13.43 -9.77 1.37
N VAL A 130 -12.82 -8.60 1.43
CA VAL A 130 -12.41 -7.94 2.68
C VAL A 130 -12.91 -6.51 2.73
N MET A 131 -12.92 -5.90 3.92
CA MET A 131 -13.24 -4.48 4.05
C MET A 131 -12.10 -3.63 3.48
N SER A 132 -12.41 -2.52 2.82
CA SER A 132 -11.40 -1.64 2.21
C SER A 132 -10.43 -1.03 3.23
N GLU A 133 -10.85 -0.87 4.48
CA GLU A 133 -10.01 -0.38 5.59
C GLU A 133 -8.93 -1.39 6.01
N GLU A 134 -9.24 -2.69 5.93
CA GLU A 134 -8.34 -3.77 6.36
C GLU A 134 -7.37 -4.19 5.25
N LEU A 135 -7.71 -3.88 3.99
CA LEU A 135 -6.95 -4.26 2.81
C LEU A 135 -5.48 -3.85 2.90
N ALA A 136 -5.20 -2.61 3.31
CA ALA A 136 -3.83 -2.10 3.40
C ALA A 136 -2.97 -2.93 4.37
N VAL A 137 -3.54 -3.30 5.52
CA VAL A 137 -2.86 -4.11 6.54
C VAL A 137 -2.63 -5.53 6.03
N LEU A 138 -3.62 -6.12 5.36
CA LEU A 138 -3.53 -7.47 4.82
C LEU A 138 -2.45 -7.58 3.75
N GLU A 139 -2.41 -6.65 2.78
CA GLU A 139 -1.39 -6.64 1.73
C GLU A 139 0.02 -6.45 2.29
N PHE A 140 0.17 -5.62 3.32
CA PHE A 140 1.45 -5.43 4.00
C PHE A 140 1.96 -6.69 4.71
N LEU A 141 1.05 -7.46 5.32
CA LEU A 141 1.39 -8.68 6.06
C LEU A 141 1.54 -9.92 5.16
N ALA A 142 0.94 -9.92 3.96
CA ALA A 142 1.08 -11.00 2.99
C ALA A 142 2.51 -11.06 2.39
N ARG A 143 3.15 -9.89 2.21
CA ARG A 143 4.52 -9.80 1.72
C ARG A 143 5.51 -10.39 2.73
N PRO A 144 6.60 -11.04 2.28
CA PRO A 144 7.63 -11.54 3.17
C PRO A 144 8.30 -10.36 3.89
N GLN A 145 8.30 -10.40 5.21
CA GLN A 145 8.94 -9.37 6.02
C GLN A 145 10.30 -9.88 6.51
N GLN A 146 11.30 -9.00 6.57
CA GLN A 146 12.57 -9.34 7.19
C GLN A 146 12.36 -9.51 8.69
N LYS A 147 12.67 -10.70 9.20
CA LYS A 147 12.68 -10.99 10.62
C LYS A 147 13.91 -10.33 11.24
N GLU A 148 13.70 -9.62 12.35
CA GLU A 148 14.81 -9.04 13.09
C GLU A 148 15.67 -10.16 13.67
N ALA A 149 16.95 -10.15 13.31
CA ALA A 149 17.90 -11.13 13.77
C ALA A 149 18.30 -10.85 15.22
N HIS A 150 17.75 -11.61 16.15
CA HIS A 150 18.28 -11.69 17.50
C HIS A 150 19.27 -12.87 17.57
N GLY A 151 20.57 -12.59 17.38
CA GLY A 151 21.65 -13.57 17.49
C GLY A 151 22.43 -13.85 16.19
N VAL A 152 23.48 -14.68 16.28
CA VAL A 152 24.48 -14.94 15.21
C VAL A 152 23.89 -15.63 13.97
N PHE A 153 22.76 -16.34 14.11
CA PHE A 153 22.08 -17.07 13.03
C PHE A 153 20.67 -16.53 12.72
N GLY A 154 20.38 -15.27 13.06
CA GLY A 154 18.99 -14.82 13.25
C GLY A 154 18.29 -14.16 12.07
N GLY A 155 18.91 -13.98 10.90
CA GLY A 155 18.27 -13.27 9.78
C GLY A 155 17.49 -14.19 8.88
N GLY A 156 16.19 -13.98 8.73
CA GLY A 156 15.34 -14.76 7.82
C GLY A 156 14.18 -13.96 7.28
N TRP A 157 13.57 -14.46 6.21
CA TRP A 157 12.30 -13.96 5.71
C TRP A 157 11.20 -14.82 6.32
N GLU A 158 10.27 -14.21 7.04
CA GLU A 158 9.16 -14.94 7.65
C GLU A 158 7.84 -14.33 7.18
N ARG A 159 6.95 -15.21 6.73
CA ARG A 159 5.56 -14.88 6.43
C ARG A 159 4.67 -15.46 7.54
N PRO A 160 3.73 -14.67 8.11
CA PRO A 160 2.73 -15.21 9.01
C PRO A 160 1.93 -16.31 8.31
N ARG A 161 1.66 -17.45 8.96
CA ARG A 161 0.86 -18.53 8.36
C ARG A 161 -0.56 -18.08 8.02
N ASP A 162 -1.20 -17.38 8.95
CA ASP A 162 -2.55 -16.84 8.81
C ASP A 162 -2.52 -15.31 8.75
N VAL A 163 -2.67 -14.76 7.54
CA VAL A 163 -2.60 -13.31 7.31
C VAL A 163 -3.71 -12.56 8.05
N PHE A 164 -4.92 -13.11 8.09
CA PHE A 164 -6.07 -12.51 8.78
C PHE A 164 -5.88 -12.44 10.30
N ALA A 165 -5.33 -13.48 10.92
CA ALA A 165 -5.06 -13.48 12.35
C ALA A 165 -3.96 -12.44 12.69
N ALA A 166 -2.94 -12.34 11.84
CA ALA A 166 -1.90 -11.34 11.96
C ALA A 166 -2.46 -9.91 11.82
N ALA A 167 -3.34 -9.66 10.85
CA ALA A 167 -3.99 -8.38 10.64
C ALA A 167 -4.84 -7.96 11.84
N ASN A 168 -5.66 -8.88 12.37
CA ASN A 168 -6.46 -8.62 13.58
C ASN A 168 -5.61 -8.24 14.79
N ASN A 169 -4.47 -8.92 14.98
CA ASN A 169 -3.53 -8.59 16.04
C ASN A 169 -2.87 -7.22 15.81
N PHE A 170 -2.56 -6.87 14.56
CA PHE A 170 -2.01 -5.58 14.19
C PHE A 170 -3.00 -4.43 14.48
N THR A 171 -4.24 -4.55 14.02
CA THR A 171 -5.30 -3.56 14.27
C THR A 171 -5.57 -3.38 15.78
N LYS A 172 -5.63 -4.48 16.54
CA LYS A 172 -5.76 -4.41 18.02
C LYS A 172 -4.60 -3.68 18.68
N ARG A 173 -3.38 -3.80 18.15
CA ARG A 173 -2.22 -3.07 18.67
C ARG A 173 -2.33 -1.58 18.37
N LEU A 174 -2.69 -1.19 17.15
CA LEU A 174 -2.92 0.21 16.78
C LEU A 174 -3.95 0.87 17.70
N GLN A 175 -5.10 0.22 17.90
CA GLN A 175 -6.16 0.74 18.78
C GLN A 175 -5.70 0.93 20.23
N ARG A 176 -4.86 0.02 20.75
CA ARG A 176 -4.31 0.15 22.11
C ARG A 176 -3.37 1.34 22.23
N GLU A 177 -2.53 1.58 21.22
CA GLU A 177 -1.59 2.69 21.21
C GLU A 177 -2.31 4.03 21.06
N GLU A 178 -3.31 4.11 20.18
CA GLU A 178 -4.17 5.28 20.08
C GLU A 178 -4.89 5.59 21.40
N GLN A 179 -5.42 4.56 22.09
CA GLN A 179 -6.04 4.74 23.41
C GLN A 179 -5.04 5.25 24.46
N GLN A 180 -3.80 4.75 24.44
CA GLN A 180 -2.74 5.21 25.34
C GLN A 180 -2.34 6.67 25.05
N ASP A 181 -2.22 7.03 23.78
CA ASP A 181 -1.90 8.40 23.35
C ASP A 181 -3.03 9.37 23.71
N MET A 182 -4.28 8.96 23.50
CA MET A 182 -5.45 9.74 23.91
C MET A 182 -5.48 9.94 25.43
N ALA A 183 -5.21 8.89 26.22
CA ALA A 183 -5.11 9.00 27.67
C ALA A 183 -3.95 9.91 28.11
N ARG A 184 -2.81 9.86 27.41
CA ARG A 184 -1.63 10.71 27.67
C ARG A 184 -1.92 12.17 27.35
N GLN A 185 -2.59 12.46 26.23
CA GLN A 185 -3.00 13.81 25.84
C GLN A 185 -4.04 14.39 26.80
N GLN A 186 -5.00 13.59 27.26
CA GLN A 186 -5.97 14.01 28.28
C GLN A 186 -5.29 14.37 29.60
N ARG A 187 -4.31 13.58 30.06
CA ARG A 187 -3.50 13.91 31.25
C ARG A 187 -2.72 15.22 31.08
N TYR A 188 -2.12 15.44 29.90
CA TYR A 188 -1.40 16.68 29.60
C TYR A 188 -2.32 17.91 29.62
N ASN A 189 -3.49 17.82 29.00
CA ASN A 189 -4.47 18.92 28.95
C ASN A 189 -5.05 19.24 30.34
N ASN A 190 -5.27 18.22 31.19
CA ASN A 190 -5.71 18.44 32.57
C ASN A 190 -4.61 19.05 33.46
N GLY A 191 -3.34 18.76 33.19
CA GLY A 191 -2.20 19.36 33.88
C GLY A 191 -1.96 20.84 33.54
N LYS A 192 -2.33 21.28 32.33
CA LYS A 192 -2.24 22.69 31.90
C LYS A 192 -3.39 23.60 32.35
N LYS A 193 -4.51 23.01 32.79
CA LYS A 193 -5.69 23.74 33.28
C LYS A 193 -5.64 24.02 34.79
N LYS A 194 -4.63 23.52 35.50
CA LYS A 194 -4.30 23.86 36.89
C LYS A 194 -3.16 24.86 36.90
#